data_AF-A0A136MDA4-F1
#
_entry.id   AF-A0A136MDA4-F1
#
_cell.length_a   1.000
_cell.length_b   1.000
_cell.length_c   1.000
_cell.angle_alpha   90.00
_cell.angle_beta   90.00
_cell.angle_gamma   90.00
#
_symmetry.space_group_name_H-M   'P 1'
#
loop_
_entity.id
_entity.type
_entity.pdbx_description
1 polymer ?
#
loop_
_entity_poly.entity_id
_entity_poly.type
_entity_poly.pdbx_seq_one_letter_code
_entity_poly.pdbx_strand_id
1 'polypeptide(L)'
;MCLRSGEIEAPFRMQVTTLDWNEYVGRLLGGRVLDGEIRQGQPLVRVPINGGDPRRFTLTKIWGHEGMKRVERSRAAAGEILFLAGLEEVEIGDTICSIDRIEALPPLEIDEPTVSMTFLANNSPFAGKDGKAVTLKQILERLNKEIRTNVSLRIRELGQDGVEVSGRGELHLSVLIETIRREGWELLVSRPRVIFHEHHGQKLEPIEVLTIDVPDEFVGAVMEKISMRRAEVKEMHHGQDGRVRLEALIPTRGWWDIVPSS
;
A
#
# COMPACT_ATOMS: atom_id res chain seq x y z
N MET A 1 -19.24 0.76 6.05
CA MET A 1 -18.80 1.53 7.23
C MET A 1 -19.42 2.93 7.15
N CYS A 2 -20.48 3.20 7.93
CA CYS A 2 -21.11 4.53 7.95
C CYS A 2 -20.07 5.59 8.35
N LEU A 3 -19.84 6.58 7.48
CA LEU A 3 -19.02 7.74 7.78
C LEU A 3 -19.72 8.57 8.86
N ARG A 4 -19.38 8.31 10.13
CA ARG A 4 -19.80 9.18 11.23
C ARG A 4 -19.26 10.59 10.94
N SER A 5 -20.14 11.57 10.86
CA SER A 5 -19.78 12.99 10.86
C SER A 5 -19.19 13.31 12.23
N GLY A 6 -17.93 13.73 12.24
CA GLY A 6 -17.19 14.03 13.46
C GLY A 6 -17.74 15.19 14.25
N GLU A 7 -17.55 15.17 15.57
CA GLU A 7 -17.94 16.28 16.45
C GLU A 7 -16.78 17.27 16.61
N ILE A 8 -16.99 18.55 16.28
CA ILE A 8 -15.96 19.60 16.33
C ILE A 8 -15.54 19.91 17.79
N GLU A 9 -16.45 19.79 18.74
CA GLU A 9 -16.19 20.07 20.16
C GLU A 9 -15.52 18.91 20.90
N ALA A 10 -15.47 17.72 20.29
CA ALA A 10 -14.82 16.57 20.88
C ALA A 10 -13.28 16.69 20.83
N PRO A 11 -12.52 16.00 21.70
CA PRO A 11 -11.07 15.98 21.64
C PRO A 11 -10.57 15.47 20.28
N PHE A 12 -9.52 16.12 19.74
CA PHE A 12 -8.97 15.79 18.42
C PHE A 12 -8.64 14.30 18.28
N ARG A 13 -9.07 13.70 17.17
CA ARG A 13 -8.66 12.36 16.75
C ARG A 13 -8.57 12.24 15.24
N MET A 14 -7.53 11.55 14.79
CA MET A 14 -7.28 11.22 13.38
C MET A 14 -6.59 9.85 13.32
N GLN A 15 -6.96 9.02 12.36
CA GLN A 15 -6.17 7.83 12.02
C GLN A 15 -5.26 8.13 10.85
N VAL A 16 -4.01 7.69 10.91
CA VAL A 16 -3.07 7.78 9.79
C VAL A 16 -3.46 6.75 8.75
N THR A 17 -3.87 7.21 7.57
CA THR A 17 -4.28 6.34 6.44
C THR A 17 -3.28 6.38 5.30
N THR A 18 -2.42 7.39 5.25
CA THR A 18 -1.45 7.59 4.19
C THR A 18 -0.19 8.22 4.77
N LEU A 19 0.95 7.86 4.20
CA LEU A 19 2.23 8.46 4.56
C LEU A 19 2.84 9.10 3.35
N ASP A 20 3.44 10.27 3.56
CA ASP A 20 4.13 11.02 2.53
C ASP A 20 5.44 11.58 3.10
N TRP A 21 6.28 12.16 2.25
CA TRP A 21 7.58 12.69 2.63
C TRP A 21 7.80 14.09 2.09
N ASN A 22 8.39 14.95 2.92
CA ASN A 22 8.85 16.27 2.51
C ASN A 22 10.31 16.45 2.94
N GLU A 23 11.14 17.03 2.05
CA GLU A 23 12.58 17.17 2.28
C GLU A 23 12.94 18.07 3.47
N TYR A 24 12.06 19.02 3.85
CA TYR A 24 12.34 20.00 4.89
C TYR A 24 11.76 19.61 6.26
N VAL A 25 10.59 18.97 6.28
CA VAL A 25 9.89 18.64 7.53
C VAL A 25 9.85 17.14 7.83
N GLY A 26 10.40 16.32 6.94
CA GLY A 26 10.42 14.87 7.07
C GLY A 26 9.08 14.22 6.75
N ARG A 27 8.70 13.24 7.56
CA ARG A 27 7.51 12.41 7.33
C ARG A 27 6.21 13.17 7.53
N LEU A 28 5.27 12.95 6.63
CA LEU A 28 3.93 13.53 6.65
C LEU A 28 2.89 12.45 6.93
N LEU A 29 1.98 12.76 7.86
CA LEU A 29 0.92 11.89 8.33
C LEU A 29 -0.39 12.29 7.66
N GLY A 30 -0.80 11.54 6.64
CA GLY A 30 -2.04 11.76 5.93
C GLY A 30 -3.21 11.05 6.61
N GLY A 31 -4.32 11.76 6.81
CA GLY A 31 -5.51 11.18 7.40
C GLY A 31 -6.72 12.10 7.32
N ARG A 32 -7.89 11.53 7.59
CA ARG A 32 -9.13 12.28 7.79
C ARG A 32 -9.31 12.56 9.28
N VAL A 33 -9.55 13.82 9.64
CA VAL A 33 -9.89 14.19 11.02
C VAL A 33 -11.26 13.59 11.34
N LEU A 34 -11.29 12.74 12.36
CA LEU A 34 -12.52 12.10 12.81
C LEU A 34 -13.28 12.97 13.80
N ASP A 35 -12.58 13.64 14.71
CA ASP A 35 -13.18 14.48 15.75
C ASP A 35 -12.27 15.67 16.06
N GLY A 36 -12.88 16.74 16.56
CA GLY A 36 -12.18 17.88 17.13
C GLY A 36 -11.56 18.86 16.13
N GLU A 37 -10.84 19.82 16.70
CA GLU A 37 -9.99 20.77 15.97
C GLU A 37 -8.52 20.60 16.37
N ILE A 38 -7.66 20.99 15.45
CA ILE A 38 -6.21 20.91 15.59
C ILE A 38 -5.60 22.22 15.11
N ARG A 39 -4.58 22.70 15.84
CA ARG A 39 -3.82 23.92 15.49
C ARG A 39 -2.33 23.64 15.46
N GLN A 40 -1.63 24.37 14.59
CA GLN A 40 -0.18 24.32 14.52
C GLN A 40 0.45 24.63 15.89
N GLY A 41 1.47 23.87 16.28
CA GLY A 41 2.13 23.97 17.59
C GLY A 41 1.43 23.24 18.72
N GLN A 42 0.26 22.63 18.49
CA GLN A 42 -0.46 21.88 19.51
C GLN A 42 0.28 20.58 19.89
N PRO A 43 0.36 20.24 21.19
CA PRO A 43 0.85 18.94 21.63
C PRO A 43 -0.16 17.84 21.33
N LEU A 44 0.30 16.74 20.77
CA LEU A 44 -0.50 15.58 20.38
C LEU A 44 0.13 14.29 20.89
N VAL A 45 -0.62 13.20 20.81
CA VAL A 45 -0.18 11.86 21.17
C VAL A 45 -0.40 10.93 19.98
N ARG A 46 0.65 10.21 19.60
CA ARG A 46 0.55 9.03 18.73
C ARG A 46 0.29 7.81 19.59
N VAL A 47 -0.80 7.11 19.33
CA VAL A 47 -1.10 5.78 19.89
C VAL A 47 -0.85 4.74 18.81
N PRO A 48 0.12 3.83 19.00
CA PRO A 48 0.45 2.82 18.00
C PRO A 48 -0.71 1.85 17.76
N ILE A 49 -0.94 1.47 16.51
CA ILE A 49 -1.95 0.45 16.16
C ILE A 49 -1.65 -0.91 16.79
N ASN A 50 -0.37 -1.25 16.93
CA ASN A 50 0.10 -2.55 17.44
C ASN A 50 0.14 -2.63 18.98
N GLY A 51 -0.47 -1.67 19.70
CA GLY A 51 -0.54 -1.69 21.17
C GLY A 51 0.76 -1.29 21.88
N GLY A 52 1.71 -0.67 21.19
CA GLY A 52 2.92 -0.10 21.78
C GLY A 52 2.66 1.17 22.61
N ASP A 53 3.72 1.73 23.20
CA ASP A 53 3.60 2.89 24.08
C ASP A 53 3.18 4.17 23.33
N PRO A 54 2.21 4.93 23.87
CA PRO A 54 1.85 6.24 23.33
C PRO A 54 3.03 7.22 23.38
N ARG A 55 3.26 7.94 22.28
CA ARG A 55 4.36 8.91 22.16
C ARG A 55 3.81 10.32 21.98
N ARG A 56 4.23 11.23 22.86
CA ARG A 56 3.91 12.67 22.73
C ARG A 56 4.79 13.32 21.66
N PHE A 57 4.22 14.24 20.90
CA PHE A 57 4.94 15.08 19.95
C PHE A 57 4.24 16.42 19.79
N THR A 58 4.94 17.38 19.20
CA THR A 58 4.38 18.70 18.88
C THR A 58 4.12 18.79 17.40
N LEU A 59 2.90 19.18 17.03
CA LEU A 59 2.55 19.39 15.64
C LEU A 59 3.31 20.58 15.05
N THR A 60 4.13 20.36 14.02
CA THR A 60 4.96 21.42 13.44
C THR A 60 4.26 22.16 12.32
N LYS A 61 3.51 21.44 11.47
CA LYS A 61 2.86 21.97 10.26
C LYS A 61 1.60 21.17 9.92
N ILE A 62 0.64 21.85 9.30
CA ILE A 62 -0.59 21.25 8.77
C ILE A 62 -0.69 21.61 7.30
N TRP A 63 -0.97 20.63 6.46
CA TRP A 63 -1.33 20.86 5.07
C TRP A 63 -2.72 20.31 4.77
N GLY A 64 -3.55 21.14 4.15
CA GLY A 64 -4.81 20.72 3.52
C GLY A 64 -4.68 20.69 2.00
N HIS A 65 -5.78 20.40 1.32
CA HIS A 65 -5.86 20.49 -0.14
C HIS A 65 -6.84 21.59 -0.57
N GLU A 66 -6.44 22.34 -1.59
CA GLU A 66 -7.31 23.22 -2.37
C GLU A 66 -7.22 22.79 -3.83
N GLY A 67 -8.23 22.05 -4.30
CA GLY A 67 -8.17 21.35 -5.57
C GLY A 67 -6.99 20.36 -5.60
N MET A 68 -6.11 20.50 -6.59
CA MET A 68 -4.91 19.66 -6.75
C MET A 68 -3.69 20.19 -5.99
N LYS A 69 -3.79 21.35 -5.33
CA LYS A 69 -2.66 21.97 -4.64
C LYS A 69 -2.72 21.67 -3.15
N ARG A 70 -1.56 21.33 -2.60
CA ARG A 70 -1.38 21.22 -1.15
C ARG A 70 -1.08 22.62 -0.58
N VAL A 71 -1.84 23.05 0.41
CA VAL A 71 -1.73 24.39 1.02
C VAL A 71 -1.48 24.27 2.51
N GLU A 72 -0.54 25.07 3.03
CA GLU A 72 -0.29 25.13 4.48
C GLU A 72 -1.48 25.80 5.19
N ARG A 73 -1.86 25.27 6.35
CA ARG A 73 -2.95 25.77 7.18
C ARG A 73 -2.46 25.97 8.61
N SER A 74 -3.06 26.92 9.32
CA SER A 74 -2.82 27.13 10.75
C SER A 74 -3.74 26.28 11.65
N ARG A 75 -4.88 25.84 11.11
CA ARG A 75 -5.89 25.02 11.80
C ARG A 75 -6.61 24.09 10.83
N ALA A 76 -7.20 23.03 11.37
CA ALA A 76 -8.12 22.14 10.67
C ALA A 76 -9.15 21.55 11.66
N ALA A 77 -10.27 21.06 11.14
CA ALA A 77 -11.38 20.52 11.93
C ALA A 77 -11.87 19.15 11.42
N ALA A 78 -12.75 18.53 12.20
CA ALA A 78 -13.41 17.27 11.88
C ALA A 78 -13.99 17.25 10.46
N GLY A 79 -13.72 16.15 9.73
CA GLY A 79 -14.13 15.97 8.34
C GLY A 79 -13.08 16.35 7.30
N GLU A 80 -12.08 17.16 7.66
CA GLU A 80 -11.01 17.53 6.73
C GLU A 80 -10.01 16.39 6.49
N ILE A 81 -9.45 16.32 5.28
CA ILE A 81 -8.35 15.42 4.91
C ILE A 81 -7.08 16.25 4.82
N LEU A 82 -6.07 15.86 5.60
CA LEU A 82 -4.89 16.68 5.82
C LEU A 82 -3.63 15.84 5.99
N PHE A 83 -2.48 16.52 5.87
CA PHE A 83 -1.16 15.98 6.16
C PHE A 83 -0.56 16.75 7.34
N LEU A 84 -0.14 16.02 8.38
CA LEU A 84 0.50 16.58 9.57
C LEU A 84 2.01 16.30 9.55
N ALA A 85 2.82 17.19 10.12
CA ALA A 85 4.24 16.93 10.40
C ALA A 85 4.56 17.11 11.89
N GLY A 86 5.71 16.58 12.30
CA GLY A 86 6.22 16.67 13.67
C GLY A 86 6.54 15.32 14.31
N LEU A 87 6.37 14.22 13.57
CA LEU A 87 6.69 12.88 14.04
C LEU A 87 7.18 11.98 12.90
N GLU A 88 8.38 11.42 13.05
CA GLU A 88 8.98 10.51 12.05
C GLU A 88 8.58 9.05 12.26
N GLU A 89 8.55 8.58 13.51
CA GLU A 89 8.18 7.21 13.88
C GLU A 89 6.67 7.07 14.01
N VAL A 90 6.05 6.66 12.90
CA VAL A 90 4.60 6.52 12.75
C VAL A 90 4.29 5.46 11.69
N GLU A 91 3.19 4.75 11.85
CA GLU A 91 2.76 3.73 10.90
C GLU A 91 1.34 4.04 10.40
N ILE A 92 0.98 3.48 9.25
CA ILE A 92 -0.42 3.51 8.81
C ILE A 92 -1.24 2.72 9.84
N GLY A 93 -2.39 3.26 10.23
CA GLY A 93 -3.24 2.73 11.28
C GLY A 93 -3.02 3.36 12.64
N ASP A 94 -1.87 4.00 12.89
CA ASP A 94 -1.62 4.73 14.14
C ASP A 94 -2.67 5.82 14.34
N THR A 95 -3.04 6.04 15.60
CA THR A 95 -4.00 7.08 15.98
C THR A 95 -3.25 8.31 16.48
N ILE A 96 -3.55 9.47 15.90
CA ILE A 96 -3.10 10.76 16.39
C ILE A 96 -4.26 11.41 17.14
N CYS A 97 -4.05 11.75 18.41
CA CYS A 97 -5.09 12.24 19.29
C CYS A 97 -4.63 13.38 20.21
N SER A 98 -5.59 14.10 20.80
CA SER A 98 -5.31 15.09 21.84
C SER A 98 -4.75 14.41 23.10
N ILE A 99 -3.96 15.15 23.87
CA ILE A 99 -3.48 14.75 25.19
C ILE A 99 -4.61 14.44 26.18
N ASP A 100 -5.80 15.02 25.97
CA ASP A 100 -6.97 14.84 26.83
C ASP A 100 -7.72 13.53 26.56
N ARG A 101 -7.39 12.85 25.44
CA ARG A 101 -8.04 11.60 25.03
C ARG A 101 -7.06 10.69 24.30
N ILE A 102 -6.34 9.90 25.08
CA ILE A 102 -5.38 8.91 24.57
C ILE A 102 -6.10 7.58 24.38
N GLU A 103 -6.71 7.40 23.21
CA GLU A 103 -7.49 6.22 22.86
C GLU A 103 -7.16 5.79 21.43
N ALA A 104 -6.83 4.51 21.23
CA ALA A 104 -6.60 3.95 19.90
C ALA A 104 -7.91 3.83 19.13
N LEU A 105 -7.88 4.16 17.84
CA LEU A 105 -8.95 3.81 16.91
C LEU A 105 -8.84 2.34 16.51
N PRO A 106 -9.94 1.73 16.01
CA PRO A 106 -9.92 0.36 15.50
C PRO A 106 -8.79 0.17 14.48
N PRO A 107 -8.10 -0.98 14.52
CA PRO A 107 -6.96 -1.22 13.65
C PRO A 107 -7.39 -1.23 12.18
N LEU A 108 -6.53 -0.68 11.32
CA LEU A 108 -6.60 -0.87 9.87
C LEU A 108 -5.95 -2.20 9.52
N GLU A 109 -6.65 -3.02 8.73
CA GLU A 109 -6.04 -4.19 8.12
C GLU A 109 -5.08 -3.74 7.03
N ILE A 110 -3.80 -4.12 7.17
CA ILE A 110 -2.76 -3.86 6.19
C ILE A 110 -2.46 -5.21 5.53
N ASP A 111 -2.80 -5.34 4.24
CA ASP A 111 -2.54 -6.59 3.53
C ASP A 111 -1.04 -6.89 3.50
N GLU A 112 -0.71 -8.13 3.86
CA GLU A 112 0.64 -8.69 3.78
C GLU A 112 1.08 -8.85 2.32
N PRO A 113 2.40 -8.84 2.06
CA PRO A 113 2.90 -9.13 0.72
C PRO A 113 2.67 -10.60 0.34
N THR A 114 2.08 -10.84 -0.83
CA THR A 114 1.79 -12.18 -1.38
C THR A 114 2.79 -12.61 -2.45
N VAL A 115 3.54 -11.65 -3.00
CA VAL A 115 4.46 -11.84 -4.12
C VAL A 115 5.83 -11.27 -3.79
N SER A 116 6.88 -11.94 -4.28
CA SER A 116 8.26 -11.48 -4.20
C SER A 116 9.00 -11.59 -5.54
N MET A 117 9.91 -10.66 -5.83
CA MET A 117 10.83 -10.70 -6.97
C MET A 117 12.18 -10.09 -6.60
N THR A 118 13.21 -10.39 -7.36
CA THR A 118 14.57 -9.89 -7.11
C THR A 118 14.92 -8.78 -8.08
N PHE A 119 15.27 -7.62 -7.56
CA PHE A 119 15.75 -6.46 -8.30
C PHE A 119 17.28 -6.50 -8.36
N LEU A 120 17.84 -6.32 -9.55
CA LEU A 120 19.25 -6.52 -9.87
C LEU A 120 19.78 -5.34 -10.67
N ALA A 121 21.05 -5.00 -10.47
CA ALA A 121 21.74 -4.04 -11.33
C ALA A 121 21.87 -4.61 -12.75
N ASN A 122 21.64 -3.78 -13.77
CA ASN A 122 21.79 -4.25 -15.14
C ASN A 122 23.28 -4.38 -15.52
N ASN A 123 23.72 -5.62 -15.69
CA ASN A 123 25.06 -5.99 -16.14
C ASN A 123 25.07 -6.58 -17.57
N SER A 124 24.00 -6.39 -18.33
CA SER A 124 23.89 -6.88 -19.70
C SER A 124 24.71 -6.03 -20.70
N PRO A 125 25.01 -6.57 -21.90
CA PRO A 125 25.68 -5.80 -22.97
C PRO A 125 24.91 -4.57 -23.49
N PHE A 126 23.65 -4.40 -23.06
CA PHE A 126 22.81 -3.27 -23.43
C PHE A 126 22.67 -2.23 -22.31
N ALA A 127 23.31 -2.46 -21.15
CA ALA A 127 23.25 -1.56 -20.02
C ALA A 127 23.67 -0.13 -20.41
N GLY A 128 22.83 0.85 -20.08
CA GLY A 128 23.08 2.26 -20.33
C GLY A 128 22.60 2.76 -21.70
N LYS A 129 21.91 1.93 -22.51
CA LYS A 129 21.44 2.32 -23.86
C LYS A 129 20.04 2.93 -23.85
N ASP A 130 19.12 2.37 -23.08
CA ASP A 130 17.72 2.82 -22.99
C ASP A 130 17.44 3.65 -21.73
N GLY A 131 18.40 3.71 -20.80
CA GLY A 131 18.31 4.47 -19.56
C GLY A 131 19.66 4.60 -18.88
N LYS A 132 19.66 5.16 -17.67
CA LYS A 132 20.84 5.23 -16.82
C LYS A 132 21.03 3.88 -16.13
N ALA A 133 22.13 3.21 -16.43
CA ALA A 133 22.56 2.03 -15.67
C ALA A 133 22.76 2.42 -14.20
N VAL A 134 22.10 1.70 -13.31
CA VAL A 134 22.18 1.95 -11.86
C VAL A 134 22.84 0.79 -11.13
N THR A 135 23.58 1.15 -10.09
CA THR A 135 24.24 0.20 -9.20
C THR A 135 23.23 -0.37 -8.20
N LEU A 136 23.55 -1.53 -7.62
CA LEU A 136 22.69 -2.15 -6.60
C LEU A 136 22.48 -1.24 -5.39
N LYS A 137 23.51 -0.47 -5.01
CA LYS A 137 23.42 0.52 -3.93
C LYS A 137 22.39 1.61 -4.24
N GLN A 138 22.36 2.12 -5.47
CA GLN A 138 21.37 3.11 -5.89
C GLN A 138 19.95 2.53 -5.90
N ILE A 139 19.79 1.28 -6.37
CA ILE A 139 18.51 0.55 -6.30
C ILE A 139 18.04 0.45 -4.85
N LEU A 140 18.91 0.00 -3.94
CA LEU A 140 18.59 -0.11 -2.52
C LEU A 140 18.22 1.24 -1.90
N GLU A 141 18.96 2.31 -2.18
CA GLU A 141 18.64 3.66 -1.70
C GLU A 141 17.27 4.14 -2.20
N ARG A 142 16.92 3.87 -3.46
CA ARG A 142 15.61 4.24 -4.04
C ARG A 142 14.47 3.42 -3.45
N LEU A 143 14.67 2.12 -3.24
CA LEU A 143 13.68 1.25 -2.59
C LEU A 143 13.49 1.61 -1.11
N ASN A 144 14.56 1.99 -0.41
CA ASN A 144 14.48 2.51 0.96
C ASN A 144 13.72 3.83 1.06
N LYS A 145 13.64 4.61 -0.02
CA LYS A 145 12.75 5.78 -0.09
C LYS A 145 11.30 5.34 -0.30
N GLU A 146 11.07 4.35 -1.16
CA GLU A 146 9.73 3.83 -1.48
C GLU A 146 9.01 3.25 -0.25
N ILE A 147 9.69 2.43 0.56
CA ILE A 147 9.09 1.82 1.75
C ILE A 147 8.62 2.84 2.81
N ARG A 148 9.06 4.11 2.72
CA ARG A 148 8.64 5.17 3.66
C ARG A 148 7.17 5.56 3.47
N THR A 149 6.70 5.50 2.23
CA THR A 149 5.35 5.87 1.82
C THR A 149 4.50 4.64 1.52
N ASN A 150 5.11 3.58 1.01
CA ASN A 150 4.44 2.34 0.65
C ASN A 150 4.60 1.27 1.74
N VAL A 151 3.64 1.24 2.67
CA VAL A 151 3.65 0.32 3.82
C VAL A 151 3.50 -1.16 3.45
N SER A 152 3.13 -1.45 2.21
CA SER A 152 2.89 -2.82 1.77
C SER A 152 4.12 -3.48 1.16
N LEU A 153 5.15 -2.69 0.86
CA LEU A 153 6.43 -3.20 0.38
C LEU A 153 7.29 -3.69 1.54
N ARG A 154 7.96 -4.82 1.30
CA ARG A 154 9.06 -5.30 2.15
C ARG A 154 10.26 -5.50 1.27
N ILE A 155 11.43 -5.12 1.76
CA ILE A 155 12.69 -5.31 1.04
C ILE A 155 13.66 -6.11 1.89
N ARG A 156 14.43 -6.98 1.25
CA ARG A 156 15.48 -7.77 1.88
C ARG A 156 16.72 -7.76 1.00
N GLU A 157 17.84 -7.34 1.57
CA GLU A 157 19.12 -7.35 0.87
C GLU A 157 19.64 -8.79 0.71
N LEU A 158 20.07 -9.15 -0.50
CA LEU A 158 20.68 -10.45 -0.81
C LEU A 158 22.18 -10.31 -1.11
N GLY A 159 22.82 -9.23 -0.63
CA GLY A 159 24.23 -8.97 -0.90
C GLY A 159 24.46 -8.65 -2.39
N GLN A 160 25.31 -9.42 -3.06
CA GLN A 160 25.58 -9.22 -4.51
C GLN A 160 24.46 -9.78 -5.41
N ASP A 161 23.59 -10.64 -4.87
CA ASP A 161 22.53 -11.31 -5.62
C ASP A 161 21.28 -10.44 -5.82
N GLY A 162 21.33 -9.18 -5.39
CA GLY A 162 20.26 -8.20 -5.61
C GLY A 162 19.53 -7.78 -4.33
N VAL A 163 18.36 -7.16 -4.53
CA VAL A 163 17.40 -6.84 -3.47
C VAL A 163 16.12 -7.61 -3.74
N GLU A 164 15.70 -8.44 -2.80
CA GLU A 164 14.37 -9.04 -2.85
C GLU A 164 13.33 -7.99 -2.44
N VAL A 165 12.30 -7.84 -3.27
CA VAL A 165 11.21 -6.88 -3.11
C VAL A 165 9.90 -7.65 -3.10
N SER A 166 9.14 -7.50 -2.03
CA SER A 166 7.89 -8.19 -1.79
C SER A 166 6.74 -7.20 -1.68
N GLY A 167 5.59 -7.51 -2.30
CA GLY A 167 4.41 -6.64 -2.32
C GLY A 167 3.11 -7.43 -2.45
N ARG A 168 1.97 -6.72 -2.40
CA ARG A 168 0.59 -7.27 -2.42
C ARG A 168 0.16 -8.01 -3.70
N GLY A 169 1.01 -8.05 -4.72
CA GLY A 169 0.68 -8.68 -5.99
C GLY A 169 1.57 -8.23 -7.12
N GLU A 170 1.40 -8.85 -8.28
CA GLU A 170 2.17 -8.54 -9.49
C GLU A 170 2.00 -7.10 -9.94
N LEU A 171 0.75 -6.62 -10.08
CA LEU A 171 0.46 -5.27 -10.56
C LEU A 171 1.15 -4.20 -9.71
N HIS A 172 1.14 -4.39 -8.39
CA HIS A 172 1.79 -3.47 -7.46
C HIS A 172 3.30 -3.35 -7.73
N LEU A 173 3.98 -4.47 -7.95
CA LEU A 173 5.42 -4.47 -8.27
C LEU A 173 5.68 -3.97 -9.70
N SER A 174 4.80 -4.24 -10.64
CA SER A 174 4.86 -3.72 -12.01
C SER A 174 4.76 -2.19 -12.06
N VAL A 175 3.87 -1.59 -11.25
CA VAL A 175 3.79 -0.12 -11.10
C VAL A 175 5.10 0.44 -10.53
N LEU A 176 5.68 -0.20 -9.51
CA LEU A 176 6.97 0.22 -8.96
C LEU A 176 8.09 0.17 -10.00
N ILE A 177 8.19 -0.93 -10.75
CA ILE A 177 9.18 -1.08 -11.83
C ILE A 177 9.00 0.00 -12.90
N GLU A 178 7.75 0.23 -13.34
CA GLU A 178 7.45 1.23 -14.36
C GLU A 178 7.75 2.65 -13.89
N THR A 179 7.47 2.98 -12.62
CA THR A 179 7.85 4.27 -12.02
C THR A 179 9.37 4.43 -12.03
N ILE A 180 10.14 3.43 -11.59
CA ILE A 180 11.60 3.47 -11.62
C ILE A 180 12.12 3.60 -13.07
N ARG A 181 11.50 2.91 -14.04
CA ARG A 181 11.83 3.05 -15.46
C ARG A 181 11.57 4.45 -15.98
N ARG A 182 10.47 5.09 -15.57
CA ARG A 182 10.14 6.49 -15.92
C ARG A 182 11.04 7.53 -15.25
N GLU A 183 11.66 7.19 -14.13
CA GLU A 183 12.78 7.96 -13.54
C GLU A 183 14.06 7.84 -14.39
N GLY A 184 14.04 7.03 -15.46
CA GLY A 184 15.14 6.83 -16.40
C GLY A 184 16.13 5.78 -15.95
N TRP A 185 15.77 4.92 -14.99
CA TRP A 185 16.67 3.89 -14.45
C TRP A 185 16.52 2.58 -15.21
N GLU A 186 17.63 1.90 -15.39
CA GLU A 186 17.68 0.60 -16.03
C GLU A 186 18.10 -0.47 -15.01
N LEU A 187 17.24 -1.47 -14.81
CA LEU A 187 17.46 -2.59 -13.89
C LEU A 187 16.94 -3.91 -14.46
N LEU A 188 17.37 -5.01 -13.86
CA LEU A 188 16.88 -6.36 -14.15
C LEU A 188 15.96 -6.81 -13.02
N VAL A 189 14.92 -7.57 -13.36
CA VAL A 189 14.00 -8.16 -12.39
C VAL A 189 13.86 -9.65 -12.64
N SER A 190 13.83 -10.44 -11.57
CA SER A 190 13.58 -11.88 -11.67
C SER A 190 12.09 -12.17 -11.87
N ARG A 191 11.77 -13.40 -12.27
CA ARG A 191 10.36 -13.84 -12.31
C ARG A 191 9.75 -13.78 -10.92
N PRO A 192 8.54 -13.24 -10.78
CA PRO A 192 7.87 -13.15 -9.50
C PRO A 192 7.55 -14.54 -8.95
N ARG A 193 7.55 -14.65 -7.62
CA ARG A 193 7.32 -15.89 -6.86
C ARG A 193 6.28 -15.64 -5.77
N VAL A 194 5.44 -16.63 -5.52
CA VAL A 194 4.47 -16.61 -4.42
C VAL A 194 5.20 -16.75 -3.08
N ILE A 195 4.80 -15.95 -2.10
CA ILE A 195 5.25 -16.06 -0.73
C ILE A 195 4.38 -17.10 -0.03
N PHE A 196 5.01 -18.16 0.47
CA PHE A 196 4.32 -19.18 1.25
C PHE A 196 4.43 -18.87 2.73
N HIS A 197 3.38 -19.20 3.47
CA HIS A 197 3.35 -19.06 4.93
C HIS A 197 3.39 -20.45 5.58
N GLU A 198 3.99 -20.55 6.75
CA GLU A 198 3.88 -21.76 7.57
C GLU A 198 2.90 -21.50 8.71
N HIS A 199 1.92 -22.39 8.85
CA HIS A 199 0.97 -22.36 9.95
C HIS A 199 0.82 -23.76 10.52
N HIS A 200 1.11 -23.93 11.82
CA HIS A 200 1.14 -25.23 12.50
C HIS A 200 1.95 -26.33 11.76
N GLY A 201 3.08 -25.95 11.17
CA GLY A 201 3.96 -26.88 10.42
C GLY A 201 3.44 -27.27 9.04
N GLN A 202 2.35 -26.66 8.56
CA GLN A 202 1.84 -26.83 7.20
C GLN A 202 2.18 -25.61 6.35
N LYS A 203 2.67 -25.87 5.13
CA LYS A 203 2.95 -24.84 4.14
C LYS A 203 1.64 -24.43 3.47
N LEU A 204 1.22 -23.19 3.70
CA LEU A 204 0.05 -22.56 3.12
C LEU A 204 0.46 -21.63 1.97
N GLU A 205 -0.35 -21.60 0.91
CA GLU A 205 -0.28 -20.59 -0.14
C GLU A 205 -1.43 -19.58 0.04
N PRO A 206 -1.24 -18.30 -0.32
CA PRO A 206 -2.32 -17.33 -0.28
C PRO A 206 -3.38 -17.66 -1.34
N ILE A 207 -4.64 -17.40 -0.98
CA ILE A 207 -5.82 -17.59 -1.83
C ILE A 207 -6.45 -16.22 -2.05
N GLU A 208 -6.70 -15.89 -3.31
CA GLU A 208 -7.32 -14.64 -3.74
C GLU A 208 -8.80 -14.87 -4.08
N VAL A 209 -9.61 -13.83 -3.89
CA VAL A 209 -10.98 -13.79 -4.42
C VAL A 209 -10.94 -13.20 -5.83
N LEU A 210 -11.28 -14.03 -6.82
CA LEU A 210 -11.37 -13.68 -8.23
C LEU A 210 -12.82 -13.40 -8.59
N THR A 211 -13.12 -12.13 -8.87
CA THR A 211 -14.41 -11.72 -9.44
C THR A 211 -14.24 -11.43 -10.92
N ILE A 212 -14.97 -12.15 -11.77
CA ILE A 212 -14.93 -11.98 -13.23
C ILE A 212 -16.32 -11.56 -13.70
N ASP A 213 -16.36 -10.54 -14.56
CA ASP A 213 -17.59 -10.03 -15.15
C ASP A 213 -17.45 -10.12 -16.69
N VAL A 214 -18.23 -11.01 -17.31
CA VAL A 214 -18.09 -11.37 -18.73
C VAL A 214 -19.45 -11.54 -19.41
N PRO A 215 -19.57 -11.28 -20.72
CA PRO A 215 -20.76 -11.66 -21.48
C PRO A 215 -21.05 -13.17 -21.38
N ASP A 216 -22.32 -13.53 -21.38
CA ASP A 216 -22.80 -14.92 -21.20
C ASP A 216 -22.14 -15.91 -22.18
N GLU A 217 -21.92 -15.49 -23.43
CA GLU A 217 -21.28 -16.29 -24.47
C GLU A 217 -19.83 -16.72 -24.16
N PHE A 218 -19.13 -16.00 -23.27
CA PHE A 218 -17.73 -16.28 -22.92
C PHE A 218 -17.57 -17.04 -21.61
N VAL A 219 -18.65 -17.27 -20.84
CA VAL A 219 -18.60 -17.90 -19.52
C VAL A 219 -17.94 -19.28 -19.57
N GLY A 220 -18.27 -20.11 -20.57
CA GLY A 220 -17.69 -21.45 -20.71
C GLY A 220 -16.17 -21.42 -20.87
N ALA A 221 -15.65 -20.55 -21.75
CA ALA A 221 -14.22 -20.40 -21.98
C ALA A 221 -13.48 -19.85 -20.75
N VAL A 222 -14.11 -18.94 -20.01
CA VAL A 222 -13.57 -18.39 -18.77
C VAL A 222 -13.50 -19.45 -17.68
N MET A 223 -14.59 -20.21 -17.49
CA MET A 223 -14.68 -21.32 -16.54
C MET A 223 -13.59 -22.36 -16.77
N GLU A 224 -13.35 -22.74 -18.02
CA GLU A 224 -12.27 -23.67 -18.39
C GLU A 224 -10.90 -23.11 -17.97
N LYS A 225 -10.60 -21.86 -18.36
CA LYS A 225 -9.30 -21.23 -18.06
C LYS A 225 -9.03 -21.12 -16.55
N ILE A 226 -10.01 -20.71 -15.75
CA ILE A 226 -9.82 -20.56 -14.30
C ILE A 226 -9.76 -21.93 -13.59
N SER A 227 -10.50 -22.92 -14.08
CA SER A 227 -10.46 -24.29 -13.53
C SER A 227 -9.09 -24.94 -13.74
N MET A 228 -8.47 -24.76 -14.92
CA MET A 228 -7.08 -25.22 -15.18
C MET A 228 -6.07 -24.62 -14.20
N ARG A 229 -6.38 -23.47 -13.61
CA ARG A 229 -5.55 -22.74 -12.63
C ARG A 229 -5.89 -23.09 -11.18
N ARG A 230 -6.70 -24.12 -10.97
CA ARG A 230 -7.22 -24.58 -9.67
C ARG A 230 -8.08 -23.54 -8.94
N ALA A 231 -8.79 -22.69 -9.69
CA ALA A 231 -9.82 -21.86 -9.09
C ALA A 231 -11.04 -22.72 -8.71
N GLU A 232 -11.67 -22.39 -7.59
CA GLU A 232 -12.90 -22.99 -7.11
C GLU A 232 -14.01 -21.93 -7.14
N VAL A 233 -14.98 -22.09 -8.03
CA VAL A 233 -16.11 -21.16 -8.15
C VAL A 233 -17.00 -21.29 -6.92
N LYS A 234 -17.30 -20.15 -6.30
CA LYS A 234 -18.18 -20.05 -5.14
C LYS A 234 -19.57 -19.57 -5.52
N GLU A 235 -19.63 -18.53 -6.35
CA GLU A 235 -20.90 -17.93 -6.76
C GLU A 235 -20.90 -17.57 -8.26
N MET A 236 -22.10 -17.58 -8.84
CA MET A 236 -22.35 -17.13 -10.20
C MET A 236 -23.69 -16.40 -10.25
N HIS A 237 -23.68 -15.16 -10.73
CA HIS A 237 -24.85 -14.30 -10.85
C HIS A 237 -25.07 -13.92 -12.31
N HIS A 238 -26.23 -14.29 -12.86
CA HIS A 238 -26.62 -13.90 -14.21
C HIS A 238 -27.32 -12.54 -14.17
N GLY A 239 -26.70 -11.53 -14.79
CA GLY A 239 -27.27 -10.21 -14.97
C GLY A 239 -28.34 -10.20 -16.05
N GLN A 240 -29.28 -9.25 -15.95
CA GLN A 240 -30.33 -9.04 -16.96
C GLN A 240 -29.81 -8.35 -18.23
N ASP A 241 -28.56 -7.86 -18.20
CA ASP A 241 -27.84 -7.20 -19.28
C ASP A 241 -27.04 -8.16 -20.17
N GLY A 242 -27.25 -9.48 -20.02
CA GLY A 242 -26.54 -10.52 -20.78
C GLY A 242 -25.10 -10.75 -20.30
N ARG A 243 -24.76 -10.28 -19.10
CA ARG A 243 -23.46 -10.50 -18.45
C ARG A 243 -23.60 -11.46 -17.29
N VAL A 244 -22.53 -12.14 -16.96
CA VAL A 244 -22.45 -13.06 -15.84
C VAL A 244 -21.28 -12.64 -14.96
N ARG A 245 -21.55 -12.50 -13.66
CA ARG A 245 -20.55 -12.29 -12.64
C ARG A 245 -20.23 -13.60 -11.95
N LEU A 246 -18.97 -14.00 -11.99
CA LEU A 246 -18.42 -15.18 -11.34
C LEU A 246 -17.57 -14.74 -10.16
N GLU A 247 -17.74 -15.39 -9.01
CA GLU A 247 -16.83 -15.27 -7.88
C GLU A 247 -16.19 -16.63 -7.61
N ALA A 248 -14.85 -16.67 -7.58
CA ALA A 248 -14.08 -17.87 -7.36
C ALA A 248 -12.94 -17.62 -6.38
N LEU A 249 -12.54 -18.66 -5.63
CA LEU A 249 -11.30 -18.66 -4.87
C LEU A 249 -10.19 -19.23 -5.75
N ILE A 250 -9.08 -18.53 -5.90
CA ILE A 250 -7.95 -18.98 -6.72
C ILE A 250 -6.63 -18.88 -5.94
N PRO A 251 -5.75 -19.88 -5.99
CA PRO A 251 -4.41 -19.73 -5.44
C PRO A 251 -3.64 -18.60 -6.12
N THR A 252 -2.84 -17.82 -5.40
CA THR A 252 -2.05 -16.72 -6.00
C THR A 252 -1.14 -17.23 -7.14
N ARG A 253 -0.69 -18.50 -7.10
CA ARG A 253 0.07 -19.12 -8.22
C ARG A 253 -0.76 -19.41 -9.48
N GLY A 254 -2.08 -19.48 -9.37
CA GLY A 254 -3.00 -19.66 -10.50
C GLY A 254 -3.33 -18.34 -11.19
N TRP A 255 -3.12 -17.21 -10.50
CA TRP A 255 -3.48 -15.87 -10.93
C TRP A 255 -2.65 -15.32 -12.11
N TRP A 256 -1.35 -15.66 -12.17
CA TRP A 256 -0.39 -15.11 -13.15
C TRP A 256 -0.85 -15.30 -14.60
N ASP A 257 -0.64 -14.31 -15.46
CA ASP A 257 -1.00 -14.36 -16.89
C ASP A 257 -2.51 -14.54 -17.19
N ILE A 258 -3.42 -14.32 -16.23
CA ILE A 258 -4.87 -14.24 -16.53
C ILE A 258 -5.17 -12.97 -17.34
N VAL A 259 -4.53 -11.87 -16.97
CA VAL A 259 -4.46 -10.65 -17.77
C VAL A 259 -3.09 -10.66 -18.45
N PRO A 260 -3.02 -10.80 -19.78
CA PRO A 260 -1.74 -10.66 -20.48
C PRO A 260 -1.12 -9.31 -20.12
N SER A 261 0.14 -9.31 -19.72
CA SER A 261 0.95 -8.09 -19.72
C SER A 261 1.07 -7.64 -21.17
N SER A 262 0.28 -6.61 -21.53
CA SER A 262 0.30 -5.97 -22.83
C SER A 262 1.61 -5.23 -23.08
#